data_AF-A0A940TED8-F1
#
_entry.id   AF-A0A940TED8-F1
#
_cell.length_a   1.000
_cell.length_b   1.000
_cell.length_c   1.000
_cell.angle_alpha   90.00
_cell.angle_beta   90.00
_cell.angle_gamma   90.00
#
_symmetry.space_group_name_H-M   'P 1'
#
loop_
_entity.id
_entity.type
_entity.pdbx_description
1 polymer ?
#
loop_
_entity_poly.entity_id
_entity_poly.type
_entity_poly.pdbx_seq_one_letter_code
_entity_poly.pdbx_strand_id
1 'polypeptide(L)'
;MERGKQKFQYLPKAHNNLTEEEAAALMPKETLEVKGELPCPCCGYITIPKGGEDTAYICPVCFWEMDAFLQSEDEPSDQNHGLTLNEARENYRAYGATLERLKQYCRPAKEHEIPHK
;
A
#
# COMPACT_ATOMS: atom_id res chain seq x y z
N MET A 1 -16.06 -12.62 -42.64
CA MET A 1 -14.75 -12.06 -42.27
C MET A 1 -14.67 -12.11 -40.75
N GLU A 2 -14.11 -13.17 -40.17
CA GLU A 2 -13.92 -13.28 -38.72
C GLU A 2 -12.61 -12.58 -38.33
N ARG A 3 -12.72 -11.53 -37.51
CA ARG A 3 -11.55 -10.89 -36.88
C ARG A 3 -11.01 -11.87 -35.83
N GLY A 4 -9.94 -12.57 -36.17
CA GLY A 4 -9.21 -13.42 -35.22
C GLY A 4 -8.85 -12.60 -33.98
N LYS A 5 -9.36 -13.01 -32.81
CA LYS A 5 -8.97 -12.43 -31.53
C LYS A 5 -7.51 -12.80 -31.29
N GLN A 6 -6.60 -11.82 -31.38
CA GLN A 6 -5.21 -12.02 -30.94
C GLN A 6 -5.24 -12.41 -29.46
N LYS A 7 -4.73 -13.60 -29.15
CA LYS A 7 -4.49 -14.03 -27.78
C LYS A 7 -3.17 -13.42 -27.33
N PHE A 8 -3.24 -12.48 -26.39
CA PHE A 8 -2.05 -11.98 -25.72
C PHE A 8 -1.73 -12.91 -24.55
N GLN A 9 -0.50 -13.43 -24.52
CA GLN A 9 -0.01 -14.28 -23.45
C GLN A 9 0.97 -13.47 -22.61
N TYR A 10 0.53 -13.08 -21.41
CA TYR A 10 1.35 -12.38 -20.43
C TYR A 10 2.00 -13.39 -19.50
N LEU A 11 3.08 -14.04 -19.96
CA LEU A 11 3.92 -14.85 -19.10
C LEU A 11 5.10 -14.02 -18.60
N PRO A 12 5.32 -13.93 -17.27
CA PRO A 12 6.56 -13.35 -16.77
C PRO A 12 7.74 -14.24 -17.19
N LYS A 13 8.89 -13.62 -17.47
CA LYS A 13 10.15 -14.36 -17.64
C LYS A 13 10.76 -14.57 -16.25
N ALA A 14 10.88 -15.82 -15.85
CA ALA A 14 11.57 -16.17 -14.61
C ALA A 14 13.08 -16.11 -14.82
N HIS A 15 13.79 -15.53 -13.85
CA HIS A 15 15.25 -15.47 -13.81
C HIS A 15 15.71 -16.00 -12.45
N ASN A 16 16.77 -16.81 -12.45
CA ASN A 16 17.36 -17.39 -11.24
C ASN A 16 18.78 -16.85 -11.05
N ASN A 17 19.26 -16.80 -9.80
CA ASN A 17 20.65 -16.44 -9.44
C ASN A 17 21.08 -15.04 -9.93
N LEU A 18 20.15 -14.09 -9.96
CA LEU A 18 20.46 -12.70 -10.29
C LEU A 18 21.35 -12.09 -9.21
N THR A 19 22.34 -11.32 -9.62
CA THR A 19 23.02 -10.36 -8.76
C THR A 19 22.06 -9.23 -8.38
N GLU A 20 22.39 -8.48 -7.33
CA GLU A 20 21.60 -7.32 -6.90
C GLU A 20 21.43 -6.29 -8.03
N GLU A 21 22.48 -6.10 -8.83
CA GLU A 21 22.50 -5.18 -9.96
C GLU A 21 21.58 -5.65 -11.10
N GLU A 22 21.60 -6.95 -11.42
CA GLU A 22 20.71 -7.53 -12.42
C GLU A 22 19.23 -7.53 -11.96
N ALA A 23 18.98 -7.79 -10.67
CA ALA A 23 17.65 -7.70 -10.09
C ALA A 23 17.11 -6.27 -10.15
N ALA A 24 17.94 -5.28 -9.80
CA ALA A 24 17.57 -3.86 -9.88
C ALA A 24 17.31 -3.42 -11.33
N ALA A 25 18.03 -3.95 -12.32
CA ALA A 25 17.80 -3.64 -13.73
C ALA A 25 16.47 -4.19 -14.27
N LEU A 26 15.95 -5.28 -13.68
CA LEU A 26 14.65 -5.89 -14.01
C LEU A 26 13.48 -5.27 -13.24
N MET A 27 13.73 -4.54 -12.16
CA MET A 27 12.70 -3.79 -11.47
C MET A 27 12.12 -2.73 -12.43
N PRO A 28 10.78 -2.55 -12.47
CA PRO A 28 10.17 -1.52 -13.27
C PRO A 28 10.77 -0.16 -12.91
N LYS A 29 11.36 0.52 -13.90
CA LYS A 29 11.95 1.85 -13.71
C LYS A 29 10.90 2.92 -13.40
N GLU A 30 9.65 2.63 -13.70
CA GLU A 30 8.53 3.53 -13.56
C GLU A 30 7.59 2.94 -12.51
N THR A 31 7.68 3.46 -11.29
CA THR A 31 6.65 3.26 -10.29
C THR A 31 5.44 4.04 -10.78
N LEU A 32 4.38 3.34 -11.23
CA LEU A 32 3.08 3.96 -11.46
C LEU A 32 2.66 4.64 -10.16
N GLU A 33 2.78 5.97 -10.13
CA GLU A 33 2.49 6.76 -8.95
C GLU A 33 0.97 6.77 -8.73
N VAL A 34 0.51 5.96 -7.78
CA VAL A 34 -0.90 5.88 -7.41
C VAL A 34 -1.25 7.12 -6.60
N LYS A 35 -2.12 7.98 -7.15
CA LYS A 35 -2.61 9.19 -6.48
C LYS A 35 -3.73 8.83 -5.49
N GLY A 36 -3.61 9.31 -4.25
CA GLY A 36 -4.65 9.18 -3.23
C GLY A 36 -5.79 10.18 -3.43
N GLU A 37 -7.00 9.79 -3.03
CA GLU A 37 -8.21 10.61 -2.99
C GLU A 37 -8.88 10.61 -1.60
N LEU A 38 -8.64 9.59 -0.79
CA LEU A 38 -9.23 9.41 0.54
C LEU A 38 -8.17 9.39 1.65
N PRO A 39 -8.50 9.88 2.86
CA PRO A 39 -7.60 9.83 4.01
C PRO A 39 -7.40 8.38 4.47
N CYS A 40 -6.15 8.03 4.81
CA CYS A 40 -5.87 6.78 5.51
C CYS A 40 -6.52 6.82 6.91
N PRO A 41 -7.27 5.78 7.32
CA PRO A 41 -7.95 5.75 8.62
C PRO A 41 -6.97 5.73 9.82
N CYS A 42 -5.70 5.34 9.58
CA CYS A 42 -4.66 5.31 10.59
C CYS A 42 -3.94 6.66 10.72
N CYS A 43 -3.31 7.17 9.66
CA CYS A 43 -2.48 8.38 9.74
C CYS A 43 -3.17 9.67 9.28
N GLY A 44 -4.32 9.59 8.61
CA GLY A 44 -5.09 10.74 8.14
C GLY A 44 -4.62 11.38 6.84
N TYR A 45 -3.44 11.04 6.30
CA TYR A 45 -2.96 11.56 5.02
C TYR A 45 -3.78 11.02 3.84
N ILE A 46 -3.94 11.83 2.78
CA ILE A 46 -4.71 11.51 1.58
C ILE A 46 -3.89 10.58 0.67
N THR A 47 -3.87 9.29 1.00
CA THR A 47 -3.05 8.28 0.30
C THR A 47 -3.86 7.14 -0.32
N ILE A 48 -5.12 6.97 0.09
CA ILE A 48 -5.92 5.84 -0.36
C ILE A 48 -6.51 6.21 -1.73
N PRO A 49 -6.22 5.45 -2.80
CA PRO A 49 -6.77 5.72 -4.12
C PRO A 49 -8.28 5.46 -4.12
N LYS A 50 -8.96 5.96 -5.14
CA LYS A 50 -10.38 5.68 -5.35
C LYS A 50 -10.65 4.19 -5.53
N GLY A 51 -11.58 3.64 -4.74
CA GLY A 51 -11.85 2.20 -4.69
C GLY A 51 -10.79 1.43 -3.90
N GLY A 52 -9.80 2.12 -3.33
CA GLY A 52 -8.75 1.56 -2.50
C GLY A 52 -9.26 1.12 -1.12
N GLU A 53 -10.35 1.73 -0.65
CA GLU A 53 -11.07 1.41 0.58
C GLU A 53 -11.57 -0.04 0.63
N ASP A 54 -11.96 -0.60 -0.52
CA ASP A 54 -12.45 -1.97 -0.66
C ASP A 54 -11.34 -2.95 -1.13
N THR A 55 -10.10 -2.47 -1.19
CA THR A 55 -8.95 -3.29 -1.61
C THR A 55 -7.97 -3.43 -0.47
N ALA A 56 -7.07 -4.41 -0.55
CA ALA A 56 -5.91 -4.55 0.33
C ALA A 56 -4.81 -3.48 0.06
N TYR A 57 -5.19 -2.21 -0.14
CA TYR A 57 -4.23 -1.15 -0.42
C TYR A 57 -3.46 -0.77 0.84
N ILE A 58 -2.13 -0.71 0.74
CA ILE A 58 -1.24 -0.37 1.85
C ILE A 58 -0.89 1.12 1.79
N CYS A 59 -1.20 1.85 2.86
CA CYS A 59 -0.81 3.26 2.99
C CYS A 59 0.73 3.39 3.02
N PRO A 60 1.36 4.12 2.08
CA PRO A 60 2.82 4.24 2.03
C PRO A 60 3.42 5.10 3.16
N VAL A 61 2.58 5.83 3.90
CA VAL A 61 3.03 6.74 4.98
C VAL A 61 3.09 6.03 6.33
N CYS A 62 2.14 5.14 6.62
CA CYS A 62 2.07 4.46 7.92
C CYS A 62 2.10 2.94 7.84
N PHE A 63 1.92 2.36 6.65
CA PHE A 63 1.86 0.91 6.42
C PHE A 63 0.62 0.19 6.97
N TRP A 64 -0.49 0.92 7.18
CA TRP A 64 -1.80 0.29 7.40
C TRP A 64 -2.35 -0.24 6.07
N GLU A 65 -2.67 -1.53 6.02
CA GLU A 65 -3.37 -2.18 4.91
C GLU A 65 -4.88 -1.98 5.10
N MET A 66 -5.58 -1.51 4.06
CA MET A 66 -7.02 -1.36 4.11
C MET A 66 -7.68 -2.72 4.32
N ASP A 67 -8.53 -2.77 5.33
CA ASP A 67 -9.30 -3.94 5.72
C ASP A 67 -10.78 -3.57 5.67
N ALA A 68 -11.39 -3.87 4.52
CA ALA A 68 -12.79 -3.55 4.23
C ALA A 68 -13.78 -4.37 5.07
N PHE A 69 -13.31 -5.39 5.79
CA PHE A 69 -14.16 -6.30 6.55
C PHE A 69 -14.28 -5.94 8.03
N LEU A 70 -13.46 -5.00 8.54
CA LEU A 70 -13.59 -4.48 9.90
C LEU A 70 -14.97 -3.86 10.13
N GLN A 71 -15.63 -4.28 11.20
CA GLN A 71 -16.91 -3.74 11.65
C GLN A 71 -16.73 -2.62 12.69
N SER A 72 -15.54 -2.50 13.29
CA SER A 72 -15.22 -1.45 14.26
C SER A 72 -13.73 -1.15 14.34
N GLU A 73 -13.38 -0.01 14.96
CA GLU A 73 -11.98 0.41 15.11
C GLU A 73 -11.22 -0.37 16.20
N ASP A 74 -11.94 -1.08 17.06
CA ASP A 74 -11.41 -1.93 18.14
C ASP A 74 -11.40 -3.43 17.76
N GLU A 75 -11.80 -3.75 16.52
CA GLU A 75 -11.72 -5.11 15.99
C GLU A 75 -10.30 -5.40 15.48
N PRO A 76 -9.70 -6.54 15.86
CA PRO A 76 -8.40 -6.97 15.33
C PRO A 76 -8.46 -7.20 13.81
N SER A 77 -7.56 -6.57 13.06
CA SER A 77 -7.46 -6.75 11.61
C SER A 77 -6.57 -7.94 11.24
N ASP A 78 -7.10 -8.87 10.44
CA ASP A 78 -6.35 -10.03 9.94
C ASP A 78 -5.19 -9.61 9.03
N GLN A 79 -5.38 -8.56 8.22
CA GLN A 79 -4.38 -8.02 7.30
C GLN A 79 -3.26 -7.29 8.05
N ASN A 80 -3.56 -6.71 9.22
CA ASN A 80 -2.61 -5.90 10.00
C ASN A 80 -2.06 -6.63 11.23
N HIS A 81 -1.88 -7.95 11.14
CA HIS A 81 -1.29 -8.78 12.19
C HIS A 81 -2.05 -8.76 13.53
N GLY A 82 -3.38 -8.64 13.48
CA GLY A 82 -4.23 -8.60 14.66
C GLY A 82 -4.23 -7.26 15.39
N LEU A 83 -3.65 -6.21 14.81
CA LEU A 83 -3.79 -4.86 15.34
C LEU A 83 -5.22 -4.35 15.12
N THR A 84 -5.75 -3.68 16.14
CA THR A 84 -6.90 -2.79 15.97
C THR A 84 -6.47 -1.49 15.29
N LEU A 85 -7.42 -0.76 14.71
CA LEU A 85 -7.14 0.54 14.10
C LEU A 85 -6.69 1.57 15.16
N ASN A 86 -7.23 1.48 16.38
CA ASN A 86 -6.83 2.35 17.48
C ASN A 86 -5.39 2.11 17.92
N GLU A 87 -4.97 0.85 18.09
CA GLU A 87 -3.57 0.52 18.37
C GLU A 87 -2.64 0.97 17.24
N ALA A 88 -3.05 0.81 15.98
CA ALA A 88 -2.29 1.26 14.83
C ALA A 88 -2.09 2.80 14.82
N ARG A 89 -3.11 3.57 15.20
CA ARG A 89 -3.02 5.03 15.37
C ARG A 89 -2.05 5.42 16.48
N GLU A 90 -2.08 4.71 17.61
CA GLU A 90 -1.14 4.92 18.71
C GLU A 90 0.29 4.62 18.29
N ASN A 91 0.52 3.47 17.65
CA ASN A 91 1.81 3.09 17.10
C ASN A 91 2.31 4.09 16.07
N TYR A 92 1.45 4.61 15.20
CA TYR A 92 1.84 5.62 14.23
C TYR A 92 2.33 6.91 14.92
N ARG A 93 1.67 7.34 16.01
CA ARG A 93 2.15 8.49 16.79
C ARG A 93 3.50 8.24 17.45
N ALA A 94 3.77 7.00 17.88
CA ALA A 94 5.01 6.63 18.56
C ALA A 94 6.19 6.40 17.59
N TYR A 95 5.96 5.67 16.50
CA TYR A 95 7.01 5.16 15.61
C TYR A 95 6.98 5.77 14.21
N GLY A 96 5.88 6.46 13.85
CA GLY A 96 5.61 6.89 12.48
C GLY A 96 5.32 5.72 11.54
N ALA A 97 4.84 4.58 12.05
CA ALA A 97 4.40 3.38 11.34
C ALA A 97 3.41 2.59 12.22
N THR A 98 2.60 1.70 11.63
CA THR A 98 1.66 0.83 12.37
C THR A 98 2.33 -0.22 13.25
N LEU A 99 3.55 -0.63 12.85
CA LEU A 99 4.49 -1.41 13.67
C LEU A 99 5.88 -0.82 13.51
N GLU A 100 6.67 -0.78 14.59
CA GLU A 100 8.02 -0.21 14.58
C GLU A 100 8.91 -0.84 13.48
N ARG A 101 8.87 -2.17 13.33
CA ARG A 101 9.65 -2.89 12.30
C ARG A 101 9.33 -2.49 10.86
N LEU A 102 8.14 -1.94 10.61
CA LEU A 102 7.66 -1.55 9.29
C LEU A 102 8.08 -0.12 8.91
N LYS A 103 8.66 0.64 9.84
CA LYS A 103 9.09 2.02 9.61
C LYS A 103 10.01 2.18 8.40
N GLN A 104 10.88 1.20 8.17
CA GLN A 104 11.81 1.19 7.03
C GLN A 104 11.12 1.20 5.65
N TYR A 105 9.86 0.76 5.57
CA TYR A 105 9.08 0.75 4.33
C TYR A 105 8.12 1.95 4.22
N CYS A 106 8.02 2.75 5.27
CA CYS A 106 7.23 3.97 5.28
C CYS A 106 8.03 5.12 4.65
N ARG A 107 7.33 6.04 4.01
CA ARG A 107 7.89 7.32 3.56
C ARG A 107 7.19 8.51 4.21
N PRO A 108 7.82 9.70 4.24
CA PRO A 108 7.11 10.93 4.55
C PRO A 108 5.90 11.14 3.63
N ALA A 109 4.86 11.78 4.15
CA ALA A 109 3.76 12.27 3.33
C ALA A 109 4.30 13.33 2.34
N LYS A 110 3.80 13.30 1.12
CA LYS A 110 4.04 14.35 0.12
C LYS A 110 3.14 15.53 0.42
N GLU A 111 3.52 16.71 -0.06
CA GLU A 111 2.79 17.95 0.17
C GLU A 111 1.29 17.85 -0.18
N HIS A 112 0.97 17.25 -1.33
CA HIS A 112 -0.41 17.09 -1.79
C HIS A 112 -1.21 16.01 -1.03
N GLU A 113 -0.57 15.24 -0.16
CA GLU A 113 -1.23 14.23 0.69
C GLU A 113 -1.61 14.81 2.05
N ILE A 114 -1.15 16.02 2.37
CA ILE A 114 -1.48 16.71 3.62
C ILE A 114 -2.92 17.23 3.53
N PRO A 115 -3.83 16.82 4.44
CA PRO A 115 -5.20 17.31 4.43
C PRO A 115 -5.25 18.83 4.63
N HIS A 116 -5.86 19.55 3.70
CA HIS A 116 -6.17 20.97 3.88
C HIS A 116 -7.45 21.11 4.71
N LYS A 117 -7.38 21.85 5.81
CA LYS A 117 -8.54 22.15 6.68
C LYS A 117 -9.52 23.10 6.01
#